data_AF-A0A7Y6GA68-F1
#
_entry.id   AF-A0A7Y6GA68-F1
#
_cell.length_a   1.000
_cell.length_b   1.000
_cell.length_c   1.000
_cell.angle_alpha   90.00
_cell.angle_beta   90.00
_cell.angle_gamma   90.00
#
_symmetry.space_group_name_H-M   'P 1'
#
loop_
_entity.id
_entity.type
_entity.pdbx_description
1 polymer ?
#
loop_
_entity_poly.entity_id
_entity_poly.type
_entity_poly.pdbx_seq_one_letter_code
_entity_poly.pdbx_strand_id
1 'polypeptide(L)'
;MSPLPATIPALVRTRVRAAVRRPARLTPEETASRALTLRLVSLLLQYPDAELVSARDELSTVVAALPDTPAAGHLARFTDWFAAQDAEALERHYVETFDLRRRSGLHLTYYLHGDTRRRGMALLTLNQRYRAAGWVIDGGELPDHLPVVLEFAALAGPGSGEAPLRQHRRGLELIHAALTDAGSPYRHVLAALIGLLPPATEADREAVARLVAEGPPEEAVGLDPYGAYGAYGDGEFAPPGTFVPPTPARPTEGPR
;
A
#
# COMPACT_ATOMS: atom_id res chain seq x y z
N MET A 1 46.59 37.44 21.40
CA MET A 1 45.27 36.83 21.09
C MET A 1 44.98 37.09 19.61
N SER A 2 45.33 36.13 18.75
CA SER A 2 45.09 36.23 17.30
C SER A 2 43.59 36.23 17.01
N PRO A 3 43.06 37.14 16.18
CA PRO A 3 41.70 37.04 15.70
C PRO A 3 41.58 35.85 14.72
N LEU A 4 40.49 35.11 14.87
CA LEU A 4 40.08 33.94 14.07
C LEU A 4 40.08 34.26 12.57
N PRO A 5 40.51 33.33 11.68
CA PRO A 5 40.36 33.54 10.26
C PRO A 5 38.94 33.22 9.76
N ALA A 6 38.47 34.16 8.94
CA ALA A 6 37.61 34.01 7.76
C ALA A 6 36.23 33.32 7.90
N THR A 7 35.22 34.18 8.00
CA THR A 7 33.88 33.95 7.45
C THR A 7 33.96 33.30 6.06
N ILE A 8 33.39 32.10 5.93
CA ILE A 8 33.22 31.41 4.65
C ILE A 8 32.49 32.35 3.68
N PRO A 9 33.07 32.70 2.52
CA PRO A 9 32.43 33.61 1.56
C PRO A 9 31.05 33.08 1.13
N ALA A 10 30.06 33.96 0.99
CA ALA A 10 28.69 33.60 0.60
C ALA A 10 28.63 32.76 -0.70
N LEU A 11 29.60 32.94 -1.61
CA LEU A 11 29.78 32.13 -2.83
C LEU A 11 30.04 30.63 -2.56
N VAL A 12 30.70 30.30 -1.45
CA VAL A 12 30.91 28.90 -1.03
C VAL A 12 29.60 28.30 -0.51
N ARG A 13 28.78 29.08 0.22
CA ARG A 13 27.42 28.66 0.62
C ARG A 13 26.52 28.38 -0.58
N THR A 14 26.63 29.16 -1.65
CA THR A 14 25.84 28.96 -2.87
C THR A 14 26.25 27.69 -3.62
N ARG A 15 27.55 27.35 -3.67
CA ARG A 15 28.02 26.08 -4.24
C ARG A 15 27.68 24.87 -3.37
N VAL A 16 27.69 25.01 -2.05
CA VAL A 16 27.26 23.94 -1.12
C VAL A 16 25.74 23.70 -1.18
N ARG A 17 24.91 24.73 -1.43
CA ARG A 17 23.46 24.57 -1.63
C ARG A 17 23.06 24.04 -3.02
N ALA A 18 23.81 24.36 -4.08
CA ALA A 18 23.57 23.80 -5.41
C ALA A 18 24.00 22.32 -5.52
N ALA A 19 24.80 21.85 -4.57
CA ALA A 19 25.22 20.45 -4.42
C ALA A 19 24.30 19.62 -3.49
N VAL A 20 23.06 20.07 -3.24
CA VAL A 20 21.98 19.15 -2.84
C VAL A 20 21.78 18.22 -4.03
N ARG A 21 22.57 17.14 -4.02
CA ARG A 21 22.64 16.11 -5.06
C ARG A 21 21.21 15.81 -5.52
N ARG A 22 20.88 16.20 -6.74
CA ARG A 22 19.86 15.49 -7.50
C ARG A 22 20.22 14.01 -7.33
N PRO A 23 19.32 13.15 -6.82
CA PRO A 23 19.65 11.74 -6.62
C PRO A 23 20.26 11.24 -7.93
N ALA A 24 21.46 10.68 -7.84
CA ALA A 24 22.17 10.17 -9.00
C ALA A 24 21.19 9.23 -9.73
N ARG A 25 20.98 9.46 -11.03
CA ARG A 25 20.16 8.55 -11.82
C ARG A 25 20.84 7.18 -11.76
N LEU A 26 20.06 6.16 -11.43
CA LEU A 26 20.55 4.78 -11.43
C LEU A 26 21.07 4.44 -12.83
N THR A 27 22.13 3.64 -12.89
CA THR A 27 22.59 3.03 -14.14
C THR A 27 21.53 2.04 -14.65
N PRO A 28 21.59 1.63 -15.93
CA PRO A 28 20.69 0.59 -16.45
C PRO A 28 20.78 -0.73 -15.66
N GLU A 29 21.98 -1.12 -15.25
CA GLU A 29 22.22 -2.32 -14.43
C GLU A 29 21.62 -2.18 -13.02
N GLU A 30 21.82 -1.04 -12.36
CA GLU A 30 21.21 -0.76 -11.06
C GLU A 30 19.68 -0.72 -11.15
N THR A 31 19.14 -0.20 -12.26
CA THR A 31 17.69 -0.17 -12.51
C THR A 31 17.13 -1.58 -12.69
N ALA A 32 17.82 -2.43 -13.46
CA ALA A 32 17.43 -3.83 -13.66
C ALA A 32 17.50 -4.64 -12.36
N SER A 33 18.60 -4.51 -11.60
CA SER A 33 18.75 -5.13 -10.28
C SER A 33 17.63 -4.71 -9.32
N ARG A 34 17.34 -3.41 -9.26
CA ARG A 34 16.26 -2.87 -8.42
C ARG A 34 14.88 -3.38 -8.83
N ALA A 35 14.60 -3.47 -10.13
CA ALA A 35 13.36 -4.04 -10.63
C ALA A 35 13.23 -5.53 -10.26
N LEU A 36 14.33 -6.29 -10.35
CA LEU A 36 14.38 -7.68 -9.92
C LEU A 36 14.11 -7.82 -8.41
N THR A 37 14.74 -7.00 -7.56
CA THR A 37 14.45 -6.99 -6.12
C THR A 37 12.98 -6.71 -5.84
N LEU A 38 12.36 -5.73 -6.52
CA LEU A 38 10.94 -5.42 -6.35
C LEU A 38 10.03 -6.59 -6.78
N ARG A 39 10.37 -7.30 -7.86
CA ARG A 39 9.64 -8.49 -8.30
C ARG A 39 9.75 -9.64 -7.30
N LEU A 40 10.94 -9.88 -6.75
CA LEU A 40 11.15 -10.88 -5.72
C LEU A 40 10.35 -10.55 -4.45
N VAL A 41 10.38 -9.29 -4.01
CA VAL A 41 9.52 -8.84 -2.90
C VAL A 41 8.05 -9.05 -3.21
N SER A 42 7.60 -8.77 -4.45
CA SER A 42 6.20 -9.03 -4.86
C SER A 42 5.84 -10.50 -4.69
N LEU A 43 6.61 -11.40 -5.31
CA LEU A 43 6.38 -12.85 -5.28
C LEU A 43 6.38 -13.39 -3.84
N LEU A 44 7.36 -12.99 -3.04
CA LEU A 44 7.50 -13.45 -1.65
C LEU A 44 6.43 -12.86 -0.70
N LEU A 45 5.54 -11.98 -1.18
CA LEU A 45 4.37 -11.49 -0.44
C LEU A 45 3.04 -12.06 -0.96
N GLN A 46 3.08 -12.88 -2.01
CA GLN A 46 1.90 -13.60 -2.49
C GLN A 46 1.62 -14.82 -1.61
N TYR A 47 0.38 -15.31 -1.68
CA TYR A 47 -0.01 -16.54 -1.01
C TYR A 47 0.88 -17.71 -1.50
N PRO A 48 1.45 -18.53 -0.61
CA PRO A 48 2.40 -19.59 -0.95
C PRO A 48 1.68 -20.81 -1.52
N ASP A 49 1.13 -20.67 -2.73
CA ASP A 49 0.53 -21.77 -3.45
C ASP A 49 1.56 -22.82 -3.91
N ALA A 50 1.07 -23.89 -4.51
CA ALA A 50 1.92 -24.99 -4.97
C ALA A 50 2.99 -24.54 -5.98
N GLU A 51 2.70 -23.55 -6.83
CA GLU A 51 3.65 -23.02 -7.81
C GLU A 51 4.77 -22.27 -7.11
N LEU A 52 4.44 -21.32 -6.24
CA LEU A 52 5.42 -20.52 -5.50
C LEU A 52 6.29 -21.39 -4.58
N VAL A 53 5.68 -22.38 -3.89
CA VAL A 53 6.41 -23.32 -3.04
C VAL A 53 7.35 -24.20 -3.86
N SER A 54 6.95 -24.64 -5.05
CA SER A 54 7.81 -25.43 -5.94
C SER A 54 9.02 -24.64 -6.46
N ALA A 55 8.90 -23.31 -6.58
CA ALA A 55 9.96 -22.42 -7.06
C ALA A 55 10.97 -21.99 -5.98
N ARG A 56 10.87 -22.47 -4.72
CA ARG A 56 11.68 -21.98 -3.59
C ARG A 56 13.20 -22.07 -3.79
N ASP A 57 13.69 -23.13 -4.44
CA ASP A 57 15.12 -23.36 -4.66
C ASP A 57 15.64 -22.41 -5.74
N GLU A 58 14.82 -22.16 -6.77
CA GLU A 58 15.10 -21.16 -7.80
C GLU A 58 15.11 -19.75 -7.20
N LEU A 59 14.11 -19.40 -6.38
CA LEU A 59 14.06 -18.10 -5.70
C LEU A 59 15.28 -17.87 -4.81
N SER A 60 15.71 -18.90 -4.06
CA SER A 60 16.93 -18.84 -3.24
C SER A 60 18.19 -18.61 -4.09
N THR A 61 18.26 -19.28 -5.25
CA THR A 61 19.37 -19.11 -6.22
C THR A 61 19.40 -17.70 -6.80
N VAL A 62 18.24 -17.17 -7.21
CA VAL A 62 18.12 -15.80 -7.75
C VAL A 62 18.49 -14.76 -6.69
N VAL A 63 18.02 -14.94 -5.44
CA VAL A 63 18.37 -14.06 -4.32
C VAL A 63 19.87 -14.08 -4.03
N ALA A 64 20.51 -15.26 -4.04
CA ALA A 64 21.96 -15.39 -3.84
C ALA A 64 22.80 -14.72 -4.93
N ALA A 65 22.24 -14.57 -6.14
CA ALA A 65 22.89 -13.91 -7.26
C ALA A 65 22.70 -12.38 -7.28
N LEU A 66 21.89 -11.81 -6.37
CA LEU A 66 21.72 -10.35 -6.28
C LEU A 66 23.02 -9.67 -5.83
N PRO A 67 23.24 -8.39 -6.22
CA PRO A 67 24.32 -7.60 -5.67
C PRO A 67 24.27 -7.52 -4.15
N ASP A 68 25.45 -7.57 -3.52
CA ASP A 68 25.59 -7.50 -2.06
C ASP A 68 25.07 -6.16 -1.52
N THR A 69 23.83 -6.21 -1.03
CA THR A 69 23.08 -5.06 -0.54
C THR A 69 22.31 -5.47 0.72
N PRO A 70 21.97 -4.51 1.60
CA PRO A 70 21.12 -4.81 2.76
C PRO A 70 19.79 -5.48 2.37
N ALA A 71 19.19 -5.09 1.25
CA ALA A 71 17.96 -5.69 0.73
C ALA A 71 18.17 -7.16 0.35
N ALA A 72 19.25 -7.49 -0.38
CA ALA A 72 19.59 -8.88 -0.72
C ALA A 72 19.79 -9.73 0.54
N GLY A 73 20.52 -9.22 1.55
CA GLY A 73 20.72 -9.93 2.82
C GLY A 73 19.43 -10.16 3.62
N HIS A 74 18.44 -9.28 3.49
CA HIS A 74 17.11 -9.50 4.05
C HIS A 74 16.34 -10.58 3.29
N LEU A 75 16.33 -10.53 1.96
CA LEU A 75 15.69 -11.55 1.14
C LEU A 75 16.31 -12.93 1.38
N ALA A 76 17.63 -13.03 1.48
CA ALA A 76 18.33 -14.29 1.76
C ALA A 76 17.85 -14.93 3.07
N ARG A 77 17.74 -14.14 4.15
CA ARG A 77 17.19 -14.62 5.43
C ARG A 77 15.75 -15.12 5.32
N PHE A 78 14.94 -14.48 4.48
CA PHE A 78 13.57 -14.94 4.25
C PHE A 78 13.55 -16.23 3.43
N THR A 79 14.32 -16.33 2.35
CA THR A 79 14.36 -17.52 1.49
C THR A 79 14.93 -18.73 2.22
N ASP A 80 15.91 -18.54 3.11
CA ASP A 80 16.42 -19.61 3.98
C ASP A 80 15.32 -20.18 4.88
N TRP A 81 14.52 -19.30 5.50
CA TRP A 81 13.38 -19.71 6.30
C TRP A 81 12.31 -20.40 5.44
N PHE A 82 11.94 -19.78 4.31
CA PHE A 82 10.90 -20.25 3.40
C PHE A 82 11.21 -21.66 2.87
N ALA A 83 12.47 -21.90 2.48
CA ALA A 83 12.92 -23.20 1.97
C ALA A 83 12.91 -24.31 3.04
N ALA A 84 12.99 -23.95 4.32
CA ALA A 84 13.00 -24.88 5.45
C ALA A 84 11.61 -25.26 5.97
N GLN A 85 10.54 -24.61 5.50
CA GLN A 85 9.17 -24.89 5.96
C GLN A 85 8.48 -25.92 5.07
N ASP A 86 7.53 -26.67 5.66
CA ASP A 86 6.56 -27.43 4.87
C ASP A 86 5.48 -26.50 4.26
N ALA A 87 4.87 -26.95 3.15
CA ALA A 87 3.92 -26.14 2.38
C ALA A 87 2.70 -25.71 3.22
N GLU A 88 2.15 -26.63 4.01
CA GLU A 88 0.96 -26.36 4.83
C GLU A 88 1.26 -25.33 5.94
N ALA A 89 2.46 -25.39 6.53
CA ALA A 89 2.93 -24.43 7.51
C ALA A 89 3.14 -23.04 6.89
N LEU A 90 3.62 -22.96 5.64
CA LEU A 90 3.73 -21.69 4.91
C LEU A 90 2.36 -21.07 4.67
N GLU A 91 1.40 -21.83 4.15
CA GLU A 91 0.03 -21.37 3.90
C GLU A 91 -0.63 -20.89 5.21
N ARG A 92 -0.55 -21.70 6.27
CA ARG A 92 -1.09 -21.34 7.59
C ARG A 92 -0.45 -20.07 8.14
N HIS A 93 0.88 -19.97 8.08
CA HIS A 93 1.62 -18.80 8.55
C HIS A 93 1.27 -17.55 7.74
N TYR A 94 1.04 -17.68 6.43
CA TYR A 94 0.60 -16.58 5.57
C TYR A 94 -0.77 -16.04 6.02
N VAL A 95 -1.78 -16.92 6.14
CA VAL A 95 -3.14 -16.56 6.55
C VAL A 95 -3.15 -15.92 7.95
N GLU A 96 -2.42 -16.51 8.90
CA GLU A 96 -2.25 -15.96 10.25
C GLU A 96 -1.54 -14.60 10.27
N THR A 97 -0.64 -14.36 9.32
CA THR A 97 0.12 -13.12 9.22
C THR A 97 -0.66 -12.02 8.53
N PHE A 98 -1.33 -12.28 7.40
CA PHE A 98 -1.85 -11.24 6.52
C PHE A 98 -3.38 -11.16 6.49
N ASP A 99 -4.08 -12.29 6.57
CA ASP A 99 -5.54 -12.33 6.37
C ASP A 99 -6.31 -12.16 7.68
N LEU A 100 -5.80 -12.78 8.76
CA LEU A 100 -6.46 -12.73 10.07
C LEU A 100 -6.09 -11.49 10.88
N ARG A 101 -5.01 -10.78 10.51
CA ARG A 101 -4.47 -9.63 11.26
C ARG A 101 -4.63 -8.33 10.47
N ARG A 102 -5.60 -7.50 10.88
CA ARG A 102 -5.83 -6.18 10.29
C ARG A 102 -4.60 -5.25 10.28
N ARG A 103 -3.65 -5.43 11.20
CA ARG A 103 -2.46 -4.56 11.34
C ARG A 103 -1.33 -4.88 10.34
N SER A 104 -1.38 -6.04 9.70
CA SER A 104 -0.35 -6.50 8.75
C SER A 104 -0.91 -6.76 7.34
N GLY A 105 -2.22 -6.62 7.13
CA GLY A 105 -2.84 -6.80 5.81
C GLY A 105 -2.19 -5.94 4.72
N LEU A 106 -2.11 -6.49 3.51
CA LEU A 106 -1.28 -5.95 2.42
C LEU A 106 -1.98 -4.88 1.56
N HIS A 107 -3.09 -4.29 2.02
CA HIS A 107 -3.84 -3.25 1.30
C HIS A 107 -3.40 -1.85 1.73
N LEU A 108 -2.62 -1.16 0.90
CA LEU A 108 -1.94 0.07 1.28
C LEU A 108 -2.88 1.25 1.57
N THR A 109 -4.05 1.32 0.93
CA THR A 109 -4.98 2.43 1.13
C THR A 109 -5.72 2.34 2.45
N TYR A 110 -5.86 1.12 3.00
CA TYR A 110 -6.51 0.89 4.29
C TYR A 110 -5.81 1.64 5.43
N TYR A 111 -4.47 1.67 5.48
CA TYR A 111 -3.75 2.35 6.56
C TYR A 111 -3.92 3.87 6.57
N LEU A 112 -4.27 4.48 5.42
CA LEU A 112 -4.48 5.93 5.32
C LEU A 112 -5.95 6.33 5.45
N HIS A 113 -6.86 5.46 5.04
CA HIS A 113 -8.26 5.81 4.85
C HIS A 113 -9.24 4.88 5.56
N GLY A 114 -8.78 3.77 6.14
CA GLY A 114 -9.60 2.68 6.64
C GLY A 114 -10.66 2.27 5.61
N ASP A 115 -11.80 1.74 6.08
CA ASP A 115 -12.92 1.36 5.23
C ASP A 115 -13.89 2.54 5.02
N THR A 116 -13.36 3.68 4.55
CA THR A 116 -14.15 4.88 4.27
C THR A 116 -14.38 5.07 2.77
N ARG A 117 -15.35 5.93 2.40
CA ARG A 117 -15.48 6.43 1.01
C ARG A 117 -14.18 6.99 0.42
N ARG A 118 -13.28 7.54 1.24
CA ARG A 118 -11.97 8.05 0.79
C ARG A 118 -11.08 6.92 0.27
N ARG A 119 -11.20 5.70 0.81
CA ARG A 119 -10.51 4.51 0.31
C ARG A 119 -10.92 4.22 -1.14
N GLY A 120 -12.20 4.26 -1.44
CA GLY A 120 -12.72 4.08 -2.81
C GLY A 120 -12.09 5.05 -3.84
N MET A 121 -11.94 6.32 -3.46
CA MET A 121 -11.28 7.32 -4.32
C MET A 121 -9.77 7.07 -4.49
N ALA A 122 -9.10 6.59 -3.45
CA ALA A 122 -7.68 6.22 -3.52
C ALA A 122 -7.47 5.02 -4.46
N LEU A 123 -8.34 4.00 -4.40
CA LEU A 123 -8.32 2.84 -5.30
C LEU A 123 -8.53 3.26 -6.76
N LEU A 124 -9.47 4.16 -7.02
CA LEU A 124 -9.69 4.72 -8.37
C LEU A 124 -8.45 5.47 -8.88
N THR A 125 -7.80 6.25 -8.02
CA THR A 125 -6.59 7.01 -8.36
C THR A 125 -5.43 6.09 -8.72
N LEU A 126 -5.24 4.98 -7.99
CA LEU A 126 -4.24 3.96 -8.33
C LEU A 126 -4.55 3.28 -9.67
N ASN A 127 -5.80 2.90 -9.90
CA ASN A 127 -6.24 2.33 -11.18
C ASN A 127 -5.96 3.26 -12.37
N GLN A 128 -6.26 4.55 -12.23
CA GLN A 128 -5.97 5.55 -13.25
C GLN A 128 -4.47 5.68 -13.53
N ARG A 129 -3.63 5.62 -12.49
CA ARG A 129 -2.17 5.63 -12.63
C ARG A 129 -1.67 4.42 -13.41
N TYR A 130 -2.20 3.22 -13.13
CA TYR A 130 -1.84 2.00 -13.86
C TYR A 130 -2.19 2.10 -15.34
N ARG A 131 -3.43 2.52 -15.64
CA ARG A 131 -3.88 2.72 -17.03
C ARG A 131 -3.07 3.78 -17.77
N ALA A 132 -2.69 4.87 -17.10
CA ALA A 132 -1.85 5.92 -17.69
C ALA A 132 -0.44 5.41 -18.07
N ALA A 133 0.04 4.35 -17.43
CA ALA A 133 1.27 3.66 -17.78
C ALA A 133 1.06 2.50 -18.78
N GLY A 134 -0.16 2.32 -19.31
CA GLY A 134 -0.50 1.22 -20.21
C GLY A 134 -0.65 -0.13 -19.51
N TRP A 135 -0.74 -0.16 -18.19
CA TRP A 135 -0.91 -1.40 -17.42
C TRP A 135 -2.36 -1.59 -16.99
N VAL A 136 -2.87 -2.82 -17.18
CA VAL A 136 -4.21 -3.24 -16.77
C VAL A 136 -4.04 -4.44 -15.86
N ILE A 137 -4.62 -4.38 -14.67
CA ILE A 137 -4.66 -5.50 -13.73
C ILE A 137 -5.66 -6.52 -14.28
N ASP A 138 -5.23 -7.75 -14.49
CA ASP A 138 -6.05 -8.85 -15.03
C ASP A 138 -6.56 -9.83 -13.95
N GLY A 139 -6.01 -9.78 -12.73
CA GLY A 139 -6.50 -10.53 -11.57
C GLY A 139 -7.53 -9.76 -10.77
N GLY A 140 -8.50 -10.45 -10.15
CA GLY A 140 -9.52 -9.87 -9.27
C GLY A 140 -9.01 -9.18 -8.01
N GLU A 141 -7.70 -8.92 -7.92
CA GLU A 141 -7.03 -8.23 -6.85
C GLU A 141 -7.30 -6.72 -6.86
N LEU A 142 -7.32 -6.13 -5.67
CA LEU A 142 -7.46 -4.69 -5.54
C LEU A 142 -6.18 -3.97 -6.01
N PRO A 143 -6.30 -2.77 -6.61
CA PRO A 143 -5.16 -2.01 -7.11
C PRO A 143 -4.20 -1.53 -6.01
N ASP A 144 -4.56 -1.66 -4.72
CA ASP A 144 -3.69 -1.29 -3.61
C ASP A 144 -3.07 -2.48 -2.88
N HIS A 145 -3.30 -3.71 -3.36
CA HIS A 145 -2.62 -4.89 -2.85
C HIS A 145 -1.12 -4.75 -3.11
N LEU A 146 -0.29 -4.90 -2.07
CA LEU A 146 1.13 -4.55 -2.14
C LEU A 146 1.89 -5.29 -3.26
N PRO A 147 1.73 -6.61 -3.47
CA PRO A 147 2.27 -7.30 -4.65
C PRO A 147 1.93 -6.62 -5.99
N VAL A 148 0.67 -6.24 -6.22
CA VAL A 148 0.22 -5.51 -7.42
C VAL A 148 0.95 -4.17 -7.56
N VAL A 149 1.12 -3.43 -6.46
CA VAL A 149 1.85 -2.16 -6.44
C VAL A 149 3.34 -2.35 -6.74
N LEU A 150 3.95 -3.45 -6.27
CA LEU A 150 5.35 -3.79 -6.49
C LEU A 150 5.63 -4.20 -7.94
N GLU A 151 4.74 -4.98 -8.55
CA GLU A 151 4.82 -5.32 -9.97
C GLU A 151 4.77 -4.07 -10.85
N PHE A 152 3.81 -3.18 -10.56
CA PHE A 152 3.76 -1.88 -11.21
C PHE A 152 5.05 -1.08 -11.03
N ALA A 153 5.59 -1.04 -9.82
CA ALA A 153 6.82 -0.31 -9.54
C ALA A 153 8.03 -0.88 -10.30
N ALA A 154 8.13 -2.21 -10.41
CA ALA A 154 9.17 -2.88 -11.18
C ALA A 154 9.01 -2.63 -12.69
N LEU A 155 7.78 -2.54 -13.20
CA LEU A 155 7.48 -2.27 -14.61
C LEU A 155 7.72 -0.81 -15.00
N ALA A 156 7.12 0.12 -14.26
CA ALA A 156 7.16 1.55 -14.56
C ALA A 156 8.48 2.22 -14.10
N GLY A 157 9.28 1.51 -13.32
CA GLY A 157 10.64 1.89 -12.96
C GLY A 157 10.74 2.97 -11.87
N PRO A 158 11.99 3.38 -11.56
CA PRO A 158 12.26 4.37 -10.53
C PRO A 158 11.56 5.70 -10.80
N GLY A 159 11.07 6.35 -9.74
CA GLY A 159 10.32 7.61 -9.86
C GLY A 159 8.82 7.39 -9.85
N SER A 160 8.16 7.44 -11.02
CA SER A 160 6.69 7.36 -11.12
C SER A 160 6.12 6.00 -10.75
N GLY A 161 6.83 4.91 -11.08
CA GLY A 161 6.45 3.54 -10.71
C GLY A 161 6.42 3.31 -9.20
N GLU A 162 7.46 3.77 -8.51
CA GLU A 162 7.58 3.65 -7.05
C GLU A 162 6.85 4.75 -6.26
N ALA A 163 6.25 5.73 -6.93
CA ALA A 163 5.57 6.83 -6.24
C ALA A 163 4.42 6.37 -5.32
N PRO A 164 3.58 5.37 -5.67
CA PRO A 164 2.62 4.79 -4.74
C PRO A 164 3.28 4.23 -3.47
N LEU A 165 4.38 3.48 -3.60
CA LEU A 165 5.11 2.94 -2.44
C LEU A 165 5.59 4.05 -1.50
N ARG A 166 6.08 5.17 -2.06
CA ARG A 166 6.47 6.35 -1.26
C ARG A 166 5.27 7.06 -0.62
N GLN A 167 4.18 7.21 -1.35
CA GLN A 167 2.94 7.81 -0.83
C GLN A 167 2.37 7.01 0.33
N HIS A 168 2.52 5.69 0.30
CA HIS A 168 2.05 4.76 1.32
C HIS A 168 3.15 4.31 2.30
N ARG A 169 4.27 5.05 2.39
CA ARG A 169 5.42 4.72 3.26
C ARG A 169 5.00 4.42 4.71
N ARG A 170 4.06 5.20 5.25
CA ARG A 170 3.56 5.03 6.63
C ARG A 170 2.88 3.68 6.84
N GLY A 171 2.09 3.22 5.86
CA GLY A 171 1.48 1.89 5.89
C GLY A 171 2.53 0.78 5.86
N LEU A 172 3.57 0.93 5.02
CA LEU A 172 4.67 -0.04 4.96
C LEU A 172 5.42 -0.16 6.29
N GLU A 173 5.70 0.97 6.95
CA GLU A 173 6.35 0.99 8.27
C GLU A 173 5.47 0.34 9.34
N LEU A 174 4.15 0.57 9.31
CA LEU A 174 3.20 -0.07 10.23
C LEU A 174 3.15 -1.58 10.04
N ILE A 175 3.07 -2.06 8.80
CA ILE A 175 3.13 -3.49 8.48
C ILE A 175 4.46 -4.06 8.99
N HIS A 176 5.58 -3.42 8.70
CA HIS A 176 6.89 -3.88 9.14
C HIS A 176 7.02 -3.95 10.68
N ALA A 177 6.51 -2.94 11.40
CA ALA A 177 6.47 -2.94 12.86
C ALA A 177 5.60 -4.09 13.39
N ALA A 178 4.38 -4.26 12.85
CA ALA A 178 3.48 -5.36 13.25
C ALA A 178 4.10 -6.75 13.00
N LEU A 179 4.80 -6.94 11.88
CA LEU A 179 5.52 -8.17 11.56
C LEU A 179 6.71 -8.39 12.50
N THR A 180 7.40 -7.32 12.90
CA THR A 180 8.53 -7.38 13.84
C THR A 180 8.05 -7.77 15.23
N ASP A 181 6.99 -7.12 15.74
CA ASP A 181 6.39 -7.41 17.04
C ASP A 181 5.85 -8.84 17.11
N ALA A 182 5.31 -9.35 16.01
CA ALA A 182 4.84 -10.72 15.89
C ALA A 182 5.97 -11.75 15.70
N GLY A 183 7.22 -11.33 15.54
CA GLY A 183 8.35 -12.22 15.24
C GLY A 183 8.27 -12.87 13.85
N SER A 184 7.42 -12.37 12.95
CA SER A 184 7.17 -12.99 11.64
C SER A 184 8.39 -12.84 10.71
N PRO A 185 8.84 -13.90 10.01
CA PRO A 185 9.90 -13.85 9.01
C PRO A 185 9.64 -12.86 7.87
N TYR A 186 8.37 -12.61 7.54
CA TYR A 186 7.96 -11.61 6.53
C TYR A 186 8.46 -10.19 6.83
N ARG A 187 8.86 -9.87 8.07
CA ARG A 187 9.53 -8.60 8.39
C ARG A 187 10.76 -8.36 7.51
N HIS A 188 11.46 -9.42 7.11
CA HIS A 188 12.63 -9.31 6.25
C HIS A 188 12.27 -8.88 4.82
N VAL A 189 11.16 -9.39 4.28
CA VAL A 189 10.67 -8.97 2.95
C VAL A 189 10.27 -7.50 2.97
N LEU A 190 9.58 -7.05 4.01
CA LEU A 190 9.23 -5.63 4.19
C LEU A 190 10.46 -4.76 4.44
N ALA A 191 11.44 -5.22 5.22
CA ALA A 191 12.69 -4.49 5.43
C ALA A 191 13.48 -4.29 4.13
N ALA A 192 13.53 -5.31 3.26
CA ALA A 192 14.13 -5.20 1.94
C ALA A 192 13.45 -4.10 1.11
N LEU A 193 12.12 -4.09 1.06
CA LEU A 193 11.34 -3.05 0.38
C LEU A 193 11.59 -1.64 0.94
N ILE A 194 11.47 -1.49 2.27
CA ILE A 194 11.64 -0.21 2.96
C ILE A 194 13.04 0.36 2.73
N GLY A 195 14.07 -0.51 2.71
CA GLY A 195 15.46 -0.14 2.43
C GLY A 195 15.71 0.34 1.00
N LEU A 196 14.86 -0.03 0.04
CA LEU A 196 14.92 0.51 -1.32
C LEU A 196 14.38 1.94 -1.40
N LEU A 197 13.43 2.31 -0.56
CA LEU A 197 12.77 3.61 -0.59
C LEU A 197 13.60 4.68 0.15
N PRO A 198 13.46 5.97 -0.19
CA PRO A 198 14.09 7.05 0.56
C PRO A 198 13.79 6.96 2.07
N PRO A 199 14.73 7.33 2.96
CA PRO A 199 14.51 7.25 4.40
C PRO A 199 13.22 7.95 4.85
N ALA A 200 12.53 7.36 5.82
CA ALA A 200 11.34 7.94 6.41
C ALA A 200 11.67 9.32 7.03
N THR A 201 10.80 10.30 6.80
CA THR A 201 10.94 11.63 7.39
C THR A 201 10.54 11.60 8.88
N GLU A 202 10.84 12.65 9.64
CA GLU A 202 10.33 12.79 11.01
C GLU A 202 8.80 12.82 11.03
N ALA A 203 8.19 13.54 10.08
CA ALA A 203 6.74 13.59 9.93
C ALA A 203 6.12 12.21 9.63
N ASP A 204 6.83 11.33 8.92
CA ASP A 204 6.38 9.96 8.71
C ASP A 204 6.41 9.16 10.01
N ARG A 205 7.49 9.28 10.79
CA ARG A 205 7.63 8.61 12.10
C ARG A 205 6.57 9.06 13.09
N GLU A 206 6.31 10.36 13.20
CA GLU A 206 5.23 10.90 14.04
C GLU A 206 3.85 10.41 13.60
N ALA A 207 3.58 10.38 12.29
CA ALA A 207 2.31 9.91 11.76
C ALA A 207 2.10 8.40 11.98
N VAL A 208 3.16 7.60 11.85
CA VAL A 208 3.15 6.17 12.19
C VAL A 208 2.84 5.99 13.67
N ALA A 209 3.50 6.72 14.57
CA ALA A 209 3.23 6.65 16.01
C ALA A 209 1.76 6.96 16.35
N ARG A 210 1.16 7.96 15.69
CA ARG A 210 -0.28 8.25 15.82
C ARG A 210 -1.16 7.10 15.31
N LEU A 211 -0.86 6.55 14.12
CA LEU A 211 -1.61 5.44 13.56
C LEU A 211 -1.51 4.15 14.42
N VAL A 212 -0.38 3.92 15.09
CA VAL A 212 -0.26 2.81 16.06
C VAL A 212 -1.18 3.03 17.26
N ALA A 213 -1.27 4.26 17.76
CA ALA A 213 -2.09 4.60 18.92
C ALA A 213 -3.59 4.63 18.62
N GLU A 214 -3.98 5.17 17.48
CA GLU A 214 -5.38 5.48 17.12
C GLU A 214 -5.99 4.45 16.16
N GLY A 215 -5.16 3.67 15.46
CA GLY A 215 -5.60 2.82 14.35
C GLY A 215 -5.89 3.61 13.05
N PRO A 216 -6.20 2.93 11.94
CA PRO A 216 -6.66 3.59 10.72
C PRO A 216 -8.00 4.30 10.93
N PRO A 217 -8.31 5.37 10.15
CA PRO A 217 -9.58 6.08 10.29
C PRO A 217 -10.80 5.18 10.06
N GLU A 218 -11.77 5.19 10.98
CA GLU A 218 -13.05 4.52 10.78
C GLU A 218 -14.07 5.47 10.14
N GLU A 219 -14.96 4.95 9.28
CA GLU A 219 -16.10 5.73 8.80
C GLU A 219 -17.11 5.85 9.94
N ALA A 220 -17.47 7.08 10.33
CA ALA A 220 -18.58 7.32 11.25
C ALA A 220 -19.92 7.05 10.54
N VAL A 221 -20.24 5.79 10.29
CA VAL A 221 -21.56 5.40 9.77
C VAL A 221 -22.59 5.43 10.91
N GLY A 222 -23.42 6.48 10.94
CA GLY A 222 -24.64 6.53 11.75
C GLY A 222 -24.74 7.61 12.85
N LEU A 223 -23.95 8.68 12.83
CA LEU A 223 -24.12 9.81 13.77
C LEU A 223 -24.76 11.05 13.17
N ASP A 224 -25.04 11.06 11.87
CA ASP A 224 -26.05 11.98 11.37
C ASP A 224 -27.41 11.37 11.74
N PRO A 225 -28.22 12.04 12.58
CA PRO A 225 -29.58 11.59 12.80
C PRO A 225 -30.25 11.53 11.43
N TYR A 226 -30.79 10.36 11.10
CA TYR A 226 -31.79 10.22 10.04
C TYR A 226 -32.96 11.14 10.44
N GLY A 227 -32.91 12.42 10.05
CA GLY A 227 -33.84 13.43 10.55
C GLY A 227 -33.30 14.86 10.56
N ALA A 228 -32.70 15.32 9.46
CA ALA A 228 -32.49 16.75 9.24
C ALA A 228 -32.98 17.22 7.85
N TYR A 229 -33.90 16.48 7.22
CA TYR A 229 -34.83 17.08 6.27
C TYR A 229 -36.10 17.42 7.03
N GLY A 230 -36.06 18.56 7.70
CA GLY A 230 -37.15 19.12 8.49
C GLY A 230 -37.07 20.64 8.49
N ALA A 231 -37.24 21.26 7.32
CA ALA A 231 -37.71 22.63 7.22
C ALA A 231 -38.49 22.81 5.91
N TYR A 232 -39.82 22.88 6.09
CA TYR A 232 -40.89 23.27 5.14
C TYR A 232 -41.54 22.17 4.29
N GLY A 233 -42.63 21.64 4.86
CA GLY A 233 -43.69 20.90 4.21
C GLY A 233 -44.46 20.11 5.26
N ASP A 234 -45.44 20.75 5.91
CA ASP A 234 -46.31 20.10 6.91
C ASP A 234 -46.96 18.84 6.32
N GLY A 235 -46.40 17.68 6.66
CA GLY A 235 -46.93 16.37 6.34
C GLY A 235 -47.32 15.70 7.65
N GLU A 236 -48.51 16.03 8.14
CA GLU A 236 -49.14 15.32 9.25
C GLU A 236 -49.15 13.82 8.94
N PHE A 237 -48.56 13.00 9.80
CA PHE A 237 -48.56 11.55 9.62
C PHE A 237 -50.00 11.07 9.76
N ALA A 238 -50.62 10.72 8.63
CA ALA A 238 -52.00 10.26 8.61
C ALA A 238 -52.13 9.01 9.50
N PRO A 239 -53.09 8.98 10.45
CA PRO A 239 -53.22 7.87 11.39
C PRO A 239 -53.46 6.53 10.66
N PRO A 240 -53.12 5.39 11.29
CA PRO A 240 -53.30 4.08 10.65
C PRO A 240 -54.78 3.86 10.28
N GLY A 241 -55.06 3.69 8.99
CA GLY A 241 -56.41 3.48 8.43
C GLY A 241 -56.87 4.48 7.37
N THR A 242 -56.13 5.58 7.13
CA THR A 242 -56.52 6.62 6.14
C THR A 242 -56.12 6.35 4.68
N PHE A 243 -55.53 5.20 4.37
CA PHE A 243 -55.22 4.86 2.98
C PHE A 243 -56.51 4.52 2.23
N VAL A 244 -56.99 5.45 1.41
CA VAL A 244 -58.02 5.19 0.40
C VAL A 244 -57.31 4.93 -0.92
N PRO A 245 -57.37 3.70 -1.49
CA PRO A 245 -56.74 3.42 -2.76
C PRO A 245 -57.40 4.26 -3.87
N PRO A 246 -56.62 4.76 -4.85
CA PRO A 246 -57.19 5.53 -5.95
C PRO A 246 -58.12 4.67 -6.81
N THR A 247 -59.21 5.28 -7.27
CA THR A 247 -60.21 4.62 -8.12
C THR A 247 -59.54 4.09 -9.40
N PRO A 248 -59.75 2.82 -9.78
CA PRO A 248 -59.12 2.26 -10.97
C PRO A 248 -59.53 3.01 -12.24
N ALA A 249 -58.55 3.31 -13.08
CA ALA A 249 -58.77 4.00 -14.35
C ALA A 249 -59.64 3.13 -15.28
N ARG A 250 -60.54 3.79 -16.04
CA ARG A 250 -61.40 3.09 -17.01
C ARG A 250 -60.56 2.41 -18.10
N PRO A 251 -60.96 1.20 -18.56
CA PRO A 251 -60.29 0.53 -19.66
C PRO A 251 -60.33 1.39 -20.93
N THR A 252 -59.21 1.48 -21.62
CA THR A 252 -59.10 2.14 -22.92
C THR A 252 -59.71 1.20 -23.97
N GLU A 253 -60.87 1.58 -24.54
CA GLU A 253 -61.40 0.90 -25.72
C GLU A 253 -60.53 1.28 -26.93
N GLY A 254 -59.88 0.29 -27.55
CA GLY A 254 -59.13 0.45 -28.79
C GLY A 254 -60.07 0.63 -30.00
N PRO A 255 -59.64 1.34 -31.05
CA PRO A 255 -60.48 1.58 -32.22
C PRO A 255 -60.66 0.29 -33.04
N ARG A 256 -61.88 0.10 -33.54
CA ARG A 256 -62.26 -1.00 -34.46
C ARG A 256 -61.74 -0.76 -35.87
#